data_AF-A0A7C9NCL8-F1
#
_entry.id   AF-A0A7C9NCL8-F1
#
_cell.length_a   1.000
_cell.length_b   1.000
_cell.length_c   1.000
_cell.angle_alpha   90.00
_cell.angle_beta   90.00
_cell.angle_gamma   90.00
#
_symmetry.space_group_name_H-M   'P 1'
#
loop_
_entity.id
_entity.type
_entity.pdbx_description
1 polymer ?
#
loop_
_entity_poly.entity_id
_entity_poly.type
_entity_poly.pdbx_seq_one_letter_code
_entity_poly.pdbx_strand_id
1 'polypeptide(L)' 'MPDRRGRKRSLEDLLPEDKTTWARDIWADRQEVAKLPSGAWMLRESAKELGLPEEAVDEVLRRVHGTGE' A
#
# COMPACT_ATOMS: atom_id res chain seq x y z
N MET A 1 -27.12 -25.30 5.92
CA MET A 1 -26.07 -25.16 4.88
C MET A 1 -26.61 -24.25 3.78
N PRO A 2 -25.92 -23.13 3.52
CA PRO A 2 -25.41 -22.90 2.17
C PRO A 2 -23.88 -22.80 2.23
N ASP A 3 -23.25 -23.78 1.60
CA ASP A 3 -21.86 -23.76 1.17
C ASP A 3 -21.77 -22.79 -0.03
N ARG A 4 -20.92 -21.77 0.05
CA ARG A 4 -20.40 -21.04 -1.12
C ARG A 4 -19.21 -20.18 -0.70
N ARG A 5 -18.05 -20.82 -0.79
CA ARG A 5 -16.75 -20.25 -1.16
C ARG A 5 -16.27 -19.10 -0.28
N GLY A 6 -15.11 -19.31 0.33
CA GLY A 6 -14.16 -18.26 0.64
C GLY A 6 -13.95 -17.36 -0.58
N ARG A 7 -14.80 -16.33 -0.72
CA ARG A 7 -14.43 -15.09 -1.38
C ARG A 7 -13.26 -14.61 -0.56
N LYS A 8 -12.06 -14.90 -1.08
CA LYS A 8 -10.98 -13.92 -1.05
C LYS A 8 -11.68 -12.59 -1.30
N ARG A 9 -11.96 -11.85 -0.23
CA ARG A 9 -12.33 -10.45 -0.33
C ARG A 9 -11.08 -9.88 -0.97
N SER A 10 -11.11 -9.78 -2.30
CA SER A 10 -9.97 -9.33 -3.08
C SER A 10 -9.47 -8.08 -2.39
N LEU A 11 -8.16 -7.93 -2.24
CA LEU A 11 -7.56 -6.71 -1.70
C LEU A 11 -8.06 -5.44 -2.42
N GLU A 12 -8.57 -5.63 -3.64
CA GLU A 12 -9.28 -4.68 -4.50
C GLU A 12 -10.62 -4.16 -3.92
N ASP A 13 -11.30 -4.92 -3.07
CA ASP A 13 -12.57 -4.58 -2.38
C ASP A 13 -12.33 -3.83 -1.05
N LEU A 14 -11.07 -3.75 -0.60
CA LEU A 14 -10.66 -2.90 0.53
C LEU A 14 -10.30 -1.47 0.10
N LEU A 15 -10.20 -1.23 -1.21
CA LEU A 15 -9.95 0.10 -1.73
C LEU A 15 -11.27 0.89 -1.74
N PRO A 16 -11.37 2.01 -1.00
CA PRO A 16 -12.55 2.87 -1.06
C PRO A 16 -12.74 3.41 -2.49
N GLU A 17 -13.98 3.82 -2.84
CA GLU A 17 -14.29 4.42 -4.16
C GLU A 17 -13.30 5.55 -4.50
N ASP A 18 -12.88 6.31 -3.48
CA ASP A 18 -11.82 7.32 -3.56
C ASP A 18 -10.41 6.74 -3.36
N LYS A 19 -9.93 6.01 -4.36
CA LYS A 19 -8.55 5.49 -4.40
C LYS A 19 -7.51 6.60 -4.29
N THR A 20 -7.78 7.79 -4.82
CA THR A 20 -6.89 8.96 -4.71
C THR A 20 -6.76 9.43 -3.26
N THR A 21 -7.85 9.48 -2.49
CA THR A 21 -7.82 9.89 -1.09
C THR A 21 -7.09 8.86 -0.24
N TRP A 22 -7.37 7.58 -0.45
CA TRP A 22 -6.64 6.48 0.18
C TRP A 22 -5.15 6.53 -0.16
N ALA A 23 -4.79 6.72 -1.43
CA ALA A 23 -3.41 6.76 -1.84
C ALA A 23 -2.67 7.95 -1.21
N ARG A 24 -3.32 9.12 -1.10
CA ARG A 24 -2.76 10.28 -0.38
C ARG A 24 -2.54 9.99 1.10
N ASP A 25 -3.47 9.30 1.74
CA ASP A 25 -3.39 8.91 3.16
C ASP A 25 -2.23 7.94 3.41
N ILE A 26 -2.15 6.86 2.62
CA ILE A 26 -1.02 5.92 2.63
C ILE A 26 0.31 6.63 2.36
N TRP A 27 0.33 7.59 1.44
CA TRP A 27 1.54 8.32 1.10
C TRP A 27 1.93 9.37 2.15
N ALA A 28 0.96 9.89 2.91
CA ALA A 28 1.20 10.75 4.07
C ALA A 28 1.93 9.95 5.16
N ASP A 29 1.45 8.75 5.45
CA ASP A 29 2.03 7.82 6.44
C ASP A 29 3.07 6.87 5.84
N ARG A 30 3.68 7.21 4.71
CA ARG A 30 4.54 6.30 3.94
C ARG A 30 5.69 5.68 4.74
N GLN A 31 6.19 6.37 5.76
CA GLN A 31 7.24 5.85 6.64
C GLN A 31 6.73 4.79 7.62
N GLU A 32 5.53 4.96 8.17
CA GLU A 32 4.88 3.98 9.05
C GLU A 32 4.41 2.79 8.22
N VAL A 33 3.78 3.06 7.07
CA VAL A 33 3.34 2.03 6.13
C VAL A 33 4.52 1.19 5.68
N ALA A 34 5.65 1.77 5.32
CA ALA A 34 6.86 1.02 4.92
C ALA A 34 7.40 0.06 5.99
N LYS A 35 7.10 0.28 7.28
CA LYS A 35 7.49 -0.65 8.36
C LYS A 35 6.59 -1.88 8.43
N LEU A 36 5.41 -1.83 7.81
CA LEU A 36 4.46 -2.94 7.82
C LEU A 36 4.90 -4.05 6.86
N PRO A 37 4.60 -5.32 7.17
CA PRO A 37 4.92 -6.44 6.28
C PRO A 37 4.20 -6.36 4.92
N SER A 38 3.06 -5.68 4.86
CA SER A 38 2.33 -5.39 3.61
C SER A 38 2.55 -3.96 3.09
N GLY A 39 3.43 -3.20 3.73
CA GLY A 39 3.70 -1.79 3.47
C GLY A 39 4.23 -1.49 2.08
N ALA A 40 5.19 -2.28 1.63
CA ALA A 40 5.77 -2.17 0.30
C ALA A 40 4.71 -2.30 -0.81
N TRP A 41 3.74 -3.19 -0.63
CA TRP A 41 2.64 -3.35 -1.58
C TRP A 41 1.68 -2.15 -1.55
N MET A 42 1.31 -1.67 -0.36
CA MET A 42 0.42 -0.50 -0.21
C MET A 42 1.04 0.77 -0.80
N LEU A 43 2.35 0.97 -0.60
CA LEU A 43 3.08 2.08 -1.19
C LEU A 43 3.12 1.99 -2.72
N ARG A 44 3.33 0.78 -3.26
CA ARG A 44 3.38 0.61 -4.71
C ARG A 44 2.02 0.86 -5.38
N GLU A 45 0.94 0.43 -4.76
CA GLU A 45 -0.43 0.67 -5.26
C GLU A 45 -0.84 2.13 -5.08
N SER A 46 -0.55 2.76 -3.94
CA SER A 46 -0.80 4.19 -3.74
C SER A 46 0.03 5.06 -4.70
N ALA A 47 1.29 4.72 -4.93
CA ALA A 47 2.13 5.41 -5.91
C ALA A 47 1.54 5.33 -7.33
N LYS A 48 1.08 4.16 -7.76
CA LYS A 48 0.40 4.00 -9.07
C LYS A 48 -0.82 4.90 -9.19
N GLU A 49 -1.67 4.94 -8.18
CA GLU A 49 -2.88 5.78 -8.18
C GLU A 49 -2.55 7.29 -8.16
N LEU A 50 -1.42 7.67 -7.55
CA LEU A 50 -0.92 9.05 -7.53
C LEU A 50 -0.09 9.41 -8.77
N GLY A 51 0.18 8.46 -9.67
CA GLY A 51 1.07 8.64 -10.82
C GLY A 51 2.54 8.86 -10.42
N LEU A 52 2.93 8.40 -9.24
CA LEU A 52 4.30 8.49 -8.73
C LEU A 52 5.16 7.35 -9.30
N PRO A 53 6.46 7.61 -9.55
CA PRO A 53 7.38 6.59 -10.01
C PRO A 53 7.66 5.55 -8.93
N GLU A 54 7.96 4.33 -9.36
CA GLU A 54 8.35 3.24 -8.45
C GLU A 54 9.63 3.56 -7.66
N GLU A 55 10.51 4.41 -8.19
CA GLU A 55 11.68 4.93 -7.47
C GLU A 55 11.30 5.68 -6.18
N ALA A 56 10.17 6.39 -6.17
CA ALA A 56 9.71 7.08 -4.96
C ALA A 56 9.31 6.09 -3.86
N VAL A 57 8.81 4.91 -4.24
CA VAL A 57 8.51 3.81 -3.31
C VAL A 57 9.81 3.15 -2.83
N ASP A 58 10.75 2.88 -3.74
CA ASP A 58 12.05 2.29 -3.41
C ASP A 58 12.83 3.17 -2.45
N GLU A 59 12.83 4.49 -2.64
CA GLU A 59 13.49 5.43 -1.72
C GLU A 59 12.89 5.37 -0.31
N VAL A 60 11.56 5.31 -0.20
CA VAL A 60 10.87 5.20 1.09
C VAL A 60 11.21 3.88 1.77
N LEU A 61 11.15 2.76 1.03
CA LEU A 61 11.48 1.44 1.54
C LEU A 61 12.96 1.35 1.94
N ARG A 62 13.87 1.87 1.12
CA ARG A 62 15.30 1.94 1.42
C ARG A 62 15.57 2.76 2.67
N ARG A 63 14.86 3.87 2.87
CA ARG A 63 15.01 4.70 4.06
C ARG A 63 14.57 3.99 5.33
N VAL A 64 13.48 3.23 5.27
CA VAL A 64 12.96 2.48 6.42
C VAL A 64 13.78 1.22 6.71
N HIS A 65 14.08 0.41 5.68
CA HIS A 65 14.88 -0.80 5.83
C HIS A 65 16.38 -0.54 6.04
N GLY A 66 16.90 0.62 5.60
CA GLY A 66 18.26 1.06 5.84
C GLY A 66 18.49 1.67 7.23
N THR A 67 17.44 1.87 8.03
CA THR A 67 17.56 2.33 9.43
C THR A 67 17.62 1.12 10.37
N GLY A 68 18.60 0.26 10.14
CA GLY A 68 18.82 -0.98 10.91
C GLY A 68 20.29 -1.37 10.85
N GLU A 69 21.16 -0.50 11.38
CA GLU A 69 22.49 -0.87 11.88
C GLU A 69 22.42 -1.06 13.40
#